data_AF-A0AA96UJ44-F1
#
_entry.id   AF-A0AA96UJ44-F1
#
_cell.length_a   1.000
_cell.length_b   1.000
_cell.length_c   1.000
_cell.angle_alpha   90.00
_cell.angle_beta   90.00
_cell.angle_gamma   90.00
#
_symmetry.space_group_name_H-M   'P 1'
#
loop_
_entity.id
_entity.type
_entity.pdbx_description
1 polymer ?
#
loop_
_entity_poly.entity_id
_entity_poly.type
_entity_poly.pdbx_seq_one_letter_code
_entity_poly.pdbx_strand_id
1 'polypeptide(L)'
;MPSLFTGRTPPATACAAWVSLEQHLRETEEEARALTAALPGLTGPQREAVALAARLHDVGKCHHVFQDKLRDGGGDPPEGLLAKSKAPWNNGTSSRLFFRHELVTALLLLAGDHWHPPGTDPSLVAYLAAAHHGHVRVTVRPEPGEAAAALFGVRPGDRTPPFALATGERFPALDLAPAEPFRPDGPWPRLVAALLADPGLGPFRLAHLEALVRTADWRSSARHDGPNPQAPQG
;
A
#
# COMPACT_ATOMS: atom_id res chain seq x y z
N MET A 1 12.80 -2.28 33.96
CA MET A 1 13.15 -3.49 33.18
C MET A 1 13.52 -3.03 31.77
N PRO A 2 14.82 -3.01 31.41
CA PRO A 2 15.24 -2.65 30.06
C PRO A 2 14.72 -3.67 29.04
N SER A 3 14.31 -3.20 27.87
CA SER A 3 13.73 -4.00 26.78
C SER A 3 14.69 -5.10 26.30
N LEU A 4 14.24 -6.37 26.38
CA LEU A 4 14.95 -7.56 25.91
C LEU A 4 14.97 -7.71 24.36
N PHE A 5 14.56 -6.69 23.61
CA PHE A 5 14.54 -6.71 22.15
C PHE A 5 15.32 -5.54 21.55
N THR A 6 16.63 -5.50 21.79
CA THR A 6 17.56 -4.66 21.03
C THR A 6 18.60 -5.57 20.39
N GLY A 7 18.29 -6.07 19.19
CA GLY A 7 19.15 -6.98 18.44
C GLY A 7 18.37 -7.88 17.50
N ARG A 8 17.64 -7.31 16.54
CA ARG A 8 17.17 -8.12 15.41
C ARG A 8 18.39 -8.44 14.56
N THR A 9 18.73 -9.72 14.42
CA THR A 9 19.65 -10.20 13.38
C THR A 9 19.17 -9.64 12.05
N PRO A 10 20.02 -8.93 11.28
CA PRO A 10 19.64 -8.42 9.97
C PRO A 10 19.13 -9.58 9.09
N PRO A 11 18.06 -9.37 8.30
CA PRO A 11 17.55 -10.42 7.43
C PRO A 11 18.63 -10.84 6.43
N ALA A 12 18.66 -12.12 6.04
CA ALA A 12 19.64 -12.66 5.10
C ALA A 12 19.58 -12.01 3.70
N THR A 13 18.43 -11.45 3.34
CA THR A 13 18.19 -10.74 2.10
C THR A 13 17.57 -9.37 2.35
N ALA A 14 17.83 -8.42 1.46
CA ALA A 14 17.21 -7.10 1.46
C ALA A 14 17.17 -6.52 0.04
N CYS A 15 16.40 -5.45 -0.16
CA CYS A 15 16.29 -4.79 -1.45
C CYS A 15 17.66 -4.27 -1.91
N ALA A 16 18.16 -4.82 -3.02
CA ALA A 16 19.49 -4.56 -3.54
C ALA A 16 19.51 -3.47 -4.64
N ALA A 17 18.34 -2.94 -5.00
CA ALA A 17 18.15 -1.96 -6.07
C ALA A 17 17.24 -0.80 -5.64
N TRP A 18 17.35 0.33 -6.33
CA TRP A 18 16.33 1.39 -6.29
C TRP A 18 15.18 0.91 -7.16
N VAL A 19 13.96 0.91 -6.63
CA VAL A 19 12.78 0.49 -7.37
C VAL A 19 11.85 1.69 -7.50
N SER A 20 11.60 2.12 -8.73
CA SER A 20 10.62 3.18 -8.98
C SER A 20 9.22 2.71 -8.57
N LEU A 21 8.37 3.67 -8.19
CA LEU A 21 6.99 3.36 -7.83
C LEU A 21 6.29 2.67 -9.00
N GLU A 22 6.39 3.24 -10.20
CA GLU A 22 5.78 2.69 -11.40
C GLU A 22 6.22 1.24 -11.70
N GLN A 23 7.52 0.94 -11.54
CA GLN A 23 8.02 -0.41 -11.73
C GLN A 23 7.38 -1.37 -10.75
N HIS A 24 7.39 -1.05 -9.45
CA HIS A 24 6.82 -1.92 -8.42
C HIS A 24 5.32 -2.16 -8.64
N LEU A 25 4.56 -1.11 -8.99
CA LEU A 25 3.12 -1.22 -9.26
C LEU A 25 2.83 -2.16 -10.45
N ARG A 26 3.56 -2.01 -11.56
CA ARG A 26 3.42 -2.88 -12.74
C ARG A 26 3.76 -4.33 -12.42
N GLU A 27 4.88 -4.57 -11.75
CA GLU A 27 5.33 -5.92 -11.41
C GLU A 27 4.37 -6.60 -10.42
N THR A 28 3.77 -5.84 -9.51
CA THR A 28 2.79 -6.35 -8.55
C THR A 28 1.49 -6.74 -9.25
N GLU A 29 1.05 -5.98 -10.25
CA GLU A 29 -0.06 -6.38 -11.11
C GLU A 29 0.25 -7.68 -11.89
N GLU A 30 1.44 -7.78 -12.50
CA GLU A 30 1.86 -9.00 -13.23
C GLU A 30 1.81 -10.24 -12.32
N GLU A 31 2.35 -10.14 -11.10
CA GLU A 31 2.28 -11.21 -10.10
C GLU A 31 0.84 -11.54 -9.71
N ALA A 32 -0.01 -10.54 -9.53
CA ALA A 32 -1.42 -10.73 -9.20
C ALA A 32 -2.18 -11.45 -10.34
N ARG A 33 -1.90 -11.09 -11.60
CA ARG A 33 -2.48 -11.76 -12.77
C ARG A 33 -1.99 -13.21 -12.87
N ALA A 34 -0.70 -13.46 -12.69
CA ALA A 34 -0.13 -14.80 -12.70
C ALA A 34 -0.68 -15.69 -11.56
N LEU A 35 -0.74 -15.15 -10.34
CA LEU A 35 -1.30 -15.82 -9.16
C LEU A 35 -2.75 -16.19 -9.37
N THR A 36 -3.57 -15.21 -9.75
CA THR A 36 -5.00 -15.44 -9.93
C THR A 36 -5.23 -16.45 -11.05
N ALA A 37 -4.56 -16.34 -12.21
CA ALA A 37 -4.68 -17.27 -13.34
C ALA A 37 -4.46 -18.74 -12.95
N ALA A 38 -3.54 -19.01 -12.02
CA ALA A 38 -3.26 -20.36 -11.54
C ALA A 38 -4.30 -20.90 -10.53
N LEU A 39 -5.10 -20.03 -9.92
CA LEU A 39 -6.05 -20.40 -8.87
C LEU A 39 -7.48 -20.58 -9.41
N PRO A 40 -8.15 -21.70 -9.09
CA PRO A 40 -9.57 -21.88 -9.44
C PRO A 40 -10.49 -21.08 -8.51
N GLY A 41 -11.76 -20.95 -8.90
CA GLY A 41 -12.81 -20.43 -8.01
C GLY A 41 -12.87 -18.90 -7.85
N LEU A 42 -12.09 -18.15 -8.64
CA LEU A 42 -12.22 -16.70 -8.78
C LEU A 42 -13.01 -16.35 -10.06
N THR A 43 -13.97 -15.44 -9.92
CA THR A 43 -14.71 -14.89 -11.07
C THR A 43 -13.83 -13.93 -11.87
N GLY A 44 -14.18 -13.65 -13.13
CA GLY A 44 -13.51 -12.63 -13.95
C GLY A 44 -13.39 -11.27 -13.24
N PRO A 45 -14.49 -10.71 -12.71
CA PRO A 45 -14.45 -9.46 -11.96
C PRO A 45 -13.52 -9.48 -10.73
N GLN A 46 -13.46 -10.60 -10.00
CA GLN A 46 -12.54 -10.71 -8.85
C GLN A 46 -11.07 -10.71 -9.28
N ARG A 47 -10.74 -11.33 -10.42
CA ARG A 47 -9.38 -11.32 -10.96
C ARG A 47 -8.96 -9.92 -11.37
N GLU A 48 -9.84 -9.18 -12.05
CA GLU A 48 -9.57 -7.80 -12.42
C GLU A 48 -9.49 -6.87 -11.21
N ALA A 49 -10.34 -7.05 -10.21
CA ALA A 49 -10.26 -6.28 -8.96
C ALA A 49 -8.93 -6.53 -8.22
N VAL A 50 -8.47 -7.77 -8.14
CA VAL A 50 -7.17 -8.11 -7.53
C VAL A 50 -6.01 -7.53 -8.33
N ALA A 51 -6.03 -7.61 -9.66
CA ALA A 51 -5.00 -7.04 -10.52
C ALA A 51 -4.92 -5.51 -10.40
N LEU A 52 -6.08 -4.84 -10.44
CA LEU A 52 -6.13 -3.38 -10.29
C LEU A 52 -5.74 -2.94 -8.87
N ALA A 53 -6.19 -3.64 -7.84
CA ALA A 53 -5.76 -3.37 -6.46
C ALA A 53 -4.25 -3.56 -6.29
N ALA A 54 -3.67 -4.61 -6.89
CA ALA A 54 -2.23 -4.83 -6.91
C ALA A 54 -1.48 -3.70 -7.64
N ARG A 55 -2.01 -3.17 -8.74
CA ARG A 55 -1.45 -1.99 -9.42
C ARG A 55 -1.53 -0.72 -8.57
N LEU A 56 -2.54 -0.60 -7.70
CA LEU A 56 -2.82 0.65 -6.98
C LEU A 56 -2.44 0.63 -5.49
N HIS A 57 -2.06 -0.51 -4.93
CA HIS A 57 -1.87 -0.69 -3.47
C HIS A 57 -0.92 0.34 -2.84
N ASP A 58 0.12 0.71 -3.58
CA ASP A 58 1.24 1.53 -3.11
C ASP A 58 1.21 2.97 -3.64
N VAL A 59 0.14 3.42 -4.31
CA VAL A 59 0.07 4.81 -4.83
C VAL A 59 0.22 5.86 -3.73
N GLY A 60 -0.18 5.55 -2.49
CA GLY A 60 0.04 6.40 -1.33
C GLY A 60 1.52 6.62 -0.97
N LYS A 61 2.45 5.83 -1.51
CA LYS A 61 3.90 6.09 -1.40
C LYS A 61 4.32 7.38 -2.09
N CYS A 62 3.46 7.99 -2.92
CA CYS A 62 3.71 9.32 -3.50
C CYS A 62 3.85 10.43 -2.44
N HIS A 63 3.37 10.20 -1.21
CA HIS A 63 3.42 11.19 -0.15
C HIS A 63 4.86 11.51 0.29
N HIS A 64 5.16 12.80 0.50
CA HIS A 64 6.51 13.28 0.80
C HIS A 64 7.16 12.57 1.99
N VAL A 65 6.42 12.33 3.09
CA VAL A 65 6.95 11.59 4.25
C VAL A 65 7.52 10.21 3.88
N PHE A 66 6.86 9.50 2.95
CA PHE A 66 7.35 8.20 2.49
C PHE A 66 8.57 8.36 1.57
N GLN A 67 8.53 9.33 0.65
CA GLN A 67 9.64 9.61 -0.26
C GLN A 67 10.89 10.07 0.49
N ASP A 68 10.75 10.95 1.47
CA ASP A 68 11.84 11.42 2.34
C ASP A 68 12.48 10.24 3.06
N LYS A 69 11.67 9.34 3.64
CA LYS A 69 12.16 8.09 4.26
C LYS A 69 12.95 7.21 3.29
N LEU A 70 12.53 7.09 2.04
CA LEU A 70 13.28 6.30 1.05
C LEU A 70 14.60 6.95 0.66
N ARG A 71 14.63 8.28 0.57
CA ARG A 71 15.79 9.07 0.12
C ARG A 71 16.83 9.30 1.22
N ASP A 72 16.41 9.28 2.49
CA ASP A 72 17.30 9.38 3.66
C ASP A 72 18.16 8.12 3.87
N GLY A 73 17.84 7.01 3.20
CA GLY A 73 18.57 5.73 3.30
C GLY A 73 19.99 5.71 2.69
N GLY A 74 20.51 6.86 2.26
CA GLY A 74 21.82 7.03 1.62
C GLY A 74 21.87 6.63 0.14
N GLY A 75 23.00 6.91 -0.51
CA GLY A 75 23.20 6.69 -1.95
C GLY A 75 22.74 7.85 -2.83
N ASP A 76 22.67 7.61 -4.14
CA ASP A 76 22.17 8.56 -5.13
C ASP A 76 20.79 8.08 -5.62
N PRO A 77 19.68 8.57 -5.02
CA PRO A 77 18.34 8.12 -5.36
C PRO A 77 17.92 8.71 -6.72
N PRO A 78 17.40 7.89 -7.64
CA PRO A 78 17.00 8.39 -8.95
C PRO A 78 15.84 9.40 -8.84
N GLU A 79 15.64 10.17 -9.91
CA GLU A 79 14.48 11.06 -10.03
C GLU A 79 13.16 10.29 -10.04
N GLY A 80 12.07 10.97 -9.70
CA GLY A 80 10.72 10.41 -9.68
C GLY A 80 10.31 9.75 -8.36
N LEU A 81 9.13 9.13 -8.36
CA LEU A 81 8.59 8.45 -7.18
C LEU A 81 9.21 7.07 -7.01
N LEU A 82 9.56 6.73 -5.77
CA LEU A 82 10.19 5.46 -5.41
C LEU A 82 9.22 4.58 -4.62
N ALA A 83 9.25 3.27 -4.87
CA ALA A 83 8.58 2.27 -4.04
C ALA A 83 9.53 1.70 -2.97
N LYS A 84 10.82 1.61 -3.30
CA LYS A 84 11.87 1.06 -2.43
C LYS A 84 13.20 1.77 -2.63
N SER A 85 14.01 1.80 -1.58
CA SER A 85 15.37 2.32 -1.63
C SER A 85 16.40 1.23 -1.93
N LYS A 86 17.51 1.62 -2.58
CA LYS A 86 18.69 0.76 -2.75
C LYS A 86 19.49 0.69 -1.45
N ALA A 87 18.88 0.10 -0.45
CA ALA A 87 19.49 0.01 0.84
C ALA A 87 19.06 -1.30 1.50
N PRO A 88 20.01 -2.22 1.77
CA PRO A 88 19.84 -3.13 2.91
C PRO A 88 19.61 -2.39 4.25
N TRP A 89 19.83 -1.06 4.22
CA TRP A 89 19.96 -0.13 5.33
C TRP A 89 18.77 0.77 5.58
N ASN A 90 17.64 0.65 4.89
CA ASN A 90 16.49 1.52 5.19
C ASN A 90 15.81 1.11 6.49
N ASN A 91 16.51 1.38 7.58
CA ASN A 91 16.00 1.56 8.93
C ASN A 91 15.49 2.99 9.10
N GLY A 92 15.32 3.76 8.01
CA GLY A 92 14.88 5.14 8.00
C GLY A 92 13.65 5.23 8.89
N THR A 93 13.85 5.82 10.07
CA THR A 93 12.75 6.01 10.99
C THR A 93 11.96 7.12 10.35
N SER A 94 10.73 6.82 9.89
CA SER A 94 9.85 7.86 9.37
C SER A 94 9.88 9.03 10.35
N SER A 95 10.23 10.23 9.87
CA SER A 95 10.21 11.45 10.68
C SER A 95 8.82 11.71 11.28
N ARG A 96 7.81 11.08 10.69
CA ARG A 96 6.44 11.06 11.18
C ARG A 96 6.08 9.69 11.77
N LEU A 97 5.84 9.70 13.08
CA LEU A 97 5.32 8.53 13.79
C LEU A 97 4.01 8.04 13.15
N PHE A 98 3.81 6.74 13.18
CA PHE A 98 2.62 6.03 12.71
C PHE A 98 2.33 6.10 11.21
N PHE A 99 3.12 6.84 10.41
CA PHE A 99 2.84 7.05 9.00
C PHE A 99 2.59 5.73 8.23
N ARG A 100 1.40 5.63 7.62
CA ARG A 100 0.98 4.53 6.75
C ARG A 100 0.65 5.05 5.35
N HIS A 101 1.35 4.55 4.33
CA HIS A 101 1.07 4.90 2.94
C HIS A 101 -0.27 4.32 2.47
N GLU A 102 -0.74 3.26 3.12
CA GLU A 102 -2.01 2.58 2.85
C GLU A 102 -3.22 3.49 3.10
N LEU A 103 -3.14 4.35 4.12
CA LEU A 103 -4.17 5.34 4.37
C LEU A 103 -4.21 6.39 3.25
N VAL A 104 -3.03 6.82 2.77
CA VAL A 104 -2.94 7.74 1.63
C VAL A 104 -3.48 7.08 0.36
N THR A 105 -3.18 5.80 0.12
CA THR A 105 -3.79 5.02 -0.96
C THR A 105 -5.32 5.06 -0.88
N ALA A 106 -5.90 4.76 0.29
CA ALA A 106 -7.36 4.81 0.46
C ALA A 106 -7.94 6.19 0.15
N LEU A 107 -7.31 7.27 0.66
CA LEU A 107 -7.76 8.64 0.43
C LEU A 107 -7.71 9.02 -1.05
N LEU A 108 -6.64 8.64 -1.76
CA LEU A 108 -6.50 8.87 -3.19
C LEU A 108 -7.59 8.16 -4.00
N LEU A 109 -7.90 6.91 -3.65
CA LEU A 109 -8.89 6.10 -4.38
C LEU A 109 -10.33 6.53 -4.06
N LEU A 110 -10.60 7.04 -2.86
CA LEU A 110 -11.90 7.60 -2.48
C LEU A 110 -12.17 8.98 -3.09
N ALA A 111 -11.15 9.71 -3.53
CA ALA A 111 -11.28 11.09 -3.99
C ALA A 111 -12.00 11.22 -5.36
N GLY A 112 -12.17 10.13 -6.10
CA GLY A 112 -12.96 10.10 -7.32
C GLY A 112 -12.71 8.88 -8.19
N ASP A 113 -13.33 8.84 -9.37
CA ASP A 113 -13.42 7.64 -10.22
C ASP A 113 -12.39 7.61 -11.37
N HIS A 114 -11.39 8.49 -11.34
CA HIS A 114 -10.45 8.73 -12.45
C HIS A 114 -9.42 7.61 -12.70
N TRP A 115 -9.38 6.60 -11.82
CA TRP A 115 -8.37 5.55 -11.80
C TRP A 115 -8.91 4.15 -12.16
N HIS A 116 -10.23 3.96 -12.26
CA HIS A 116 -10.79 2.65 -12.62
C HIS A 116 -11.50 2.68 -13.98
N PRO A 117 -11.40 1.58 -14.75
CA PRO A 117 -12.21 1.43 -15.95
C PRO A 117 -13.68 1.13 -15.59
N PRO A 118 -14.62 1.35 -16.53
CA PRO A 118 -16.00 0.91 -16.38
C PRO A 118 -16.09 -0.61 -16.11
N GLY A 119 -17.05 -1.03 -15.27
CA GLY A 119 -17.31 -2.44 -14.97
C GLY A 119 -16.42 -3.07 -13.90
N THR A 120 -15.44 -2.33 -13.34
CA THR A 120 -14.74 -2.72 -12.11
C THR A 120 -15.48 -2.18 -10.90
N ASP A 121 -15.53 -2.94 -9.81
CA ASP A 121 -16.05 -2.45 -8.53
C ASP A 121 -14.98 -1.59 -7.82
N PRO A 122 -15.11 -0.24 -7.79
CA PRO A 122 -14.12 0.62 -7.17
C PRO A 122 -14.04 0.41 -5.65
N SER A 123 -15.13 -0.01 -5.01
CA SER A 123 -15.16 -0.26 -3.57
C SER A 123 -14.27 -1.42 -3.19
N LEU A 124 -14.40 -2.54 -3.93
CA LEU A 124 -13.56 -3.70 -3.72
C LEU A 124 -12.09 -3.38 -3.97
N VAL A 125 -11.77 -2.65 -5.04
CA VAL A 125 -10.38 -2.28 -5.37
C VAL A 125 -9.77 -1.38 -4.32
N ALA A 126 -10.48 -0.32 -3.89
CA ALA A 126 -10.00 0.59 -2.87
C ALA A 126 -9.75 -0.13 -1.53
N TYR A 127 -10.64 -1.05 -1.15
CA TYR A 127 -10.46 -1.87 0.03
C TYR A 127 -9.21 -2.76 -0.08
N LEU A 128 -9.08 -3.54 -1.15
CA LEU A 128 -7.96 -4.47 -1.31
C LEU A 128 -6.61 -3.74 -1.39
N ALA A 129 -6.58 -2.60 -2.09
CA ALA A 129 -5.40 -1.75 -2.20
C ALA A 129 -4.97 -1.19 -0.84
N ALA A 130 -5.89 -0.70 0.00
CA ALA A 130 -5.53 -0.16 1.31
C ALA A 130 -5.26 -1.25 2.36
N ALA A 131 -5.95 -2.39 2.26
CA ALA A 131 -5.85 -3.46 3.24
C ALA A 131 -4.59 -4.31 3.10
N HIS A 132 -3.74 -4.12 2.09
CA HIS A 132 -2.65 -5.05 1.75
C HIS A 132 -1.64 -5.33 2.89
N HIS A 133 -1.42 -4.39 3.81
CA HIS A 133 -0.62 -4.61 5.02
C HIS A 133 -1.44 -4.95 6.28
N GLY A 134 -2.76 -4.97 6.19
CA GLY A 134 -3.70 -5.34 7.25
C GLY A 134 -4.09 -4.21 8.21
N HIS A 135 -3.59 -3.00 8.01
CA HIS A 135 -3.85 -1.85 8.90
C HIS A 135 -5.14 -1.09 8.55
N VAL A 136 -5.41 -0.89 7.26
CA VAL A 136 -6.59 -0.14 6.77
C VAL A 136 -7.67 -1.15 6.33
N ARG A 137 -8.28 -1.83 7.31
CA ARG A 137 -9.35 -2.83 7.09
C ARG A 137 -10.72 -2.26 7.50
N VAL A 138 -11.41 -2.92 8.42
CA VAL A 138 -12.82 -2.64 8.77
C VAL A 138 -12.97 -1.33 9.52
N THR A 139 -12.24 -1.18 10.62
CA THR A 139 -12.26 0.03 11.44
C THR A 139 -10.85 0.57 11.53
N VAL A 140 -10.68 1.83 11.18
CA VAL A 140 -9.40 2.52 11.24
C VAL A 140 -9.50 3.52 12.38
N ARG A 141 -8.59 3.42 13.34
CA ARG A 141 -8.57 4.25 14.54
C ARG A 141 -7.19 4.90 14.67
N PRO A 142 -7.13 6.13 15.21
CA PRO A 142 -5.84 6.74 15.50
C PRO A 142 -5.08 5.90 16.52
N GLU A 143 -3.76 5.86 16.36
CA GLU A 143 -2.85 5.29 17.34
C GLU A 143 -2.81 6.17 18.60
N PRO A 144 -2.56 5.58 19.79
CA PRO A 144 -2.41 6.35 21.02
C PRO A 144 -1.32 7.44 20.88
N GLY A 145 -1.70 8.70 21.10
CA GLY A 145 -0.80 9.85 21.00
C GLY A 145 -0.78 10.54 19.64
N GLU A 146 -1.59 10.10 18.67
CA GLU A 146 -1.83 10.89 17.46
C GLU A 146 -2.53 12.22 17.76
N ALA A 147 -2.18 13.25 16.99
CA ALA A 147 -2.85 14.54 17.06
C ALA A 147 -4.33 14.42 16.66
N ALA A 148 -5.16 15.34 17.14
CA ALA A 148 -6.57 15.38 16.76
C ALA A 148 -6.73 15.45 15.23
N ALA A 149 -7.66 14.65 14.70
CA ALA A 149 -7.94 14.50 13.27
C ALA A 149 -6.78 13.97 12.41
N ALA A 150 -5.64 13.58 13.00
CA ALA A 150 -4.66 12.73 12.35
C ALA A 150 -5.09 11.26 12.43
N LEU A 151 -4.62 10.46 11.48
CA LEU A 151 -4.85 9.02 11.43
C LEU A 151 -3.64 8.38 10.79
N PHE A 152 -3.05 7.39 11.45
CA PHE A 152 -1.86 6.67 10.96
C PHE A 152 -0.78 7.60 10.41
N GLY A 153 -0.46 8.65 11.16
CA GLY A 153 0.56 9.65 10.83
C GLY A 153 0.19 10.57 9.68
N VAL A 154 -0.95 10.42 8.99
CA VAL A 154 -1.44 11.39 8.01
C VAL A 154 -2.16 12.51 8.75
N ARG A 155 -1.86 13.75 8.41
CA ARG A 155 -2.38 14.95 9.09
C ARG A 155 -3.33 15.73 8.18
N PRO A 156 -4.34 16.42 8.74
CA PRO A 156 -5.13 17.37 7.97
C PRO A 156 -4.24 18.42 7.28
N GLY A 157 -4.46 18.64 5.98
CA GLY A 157 -3.68 19.58 5.18
C GLY A 157 -2.37 19.02 4.62
N ASP A 158 -2.04 17.75 4.90
CA ASP A 158 -1.05 17.03 4.09
C ASP A 158 -1.50 17.02 2.62
N ARG A 159 -0.54 17.01 1.69
CA ARG A 159 -0.81 17.02 0.25
C ARG A 159 -0.08 15.90 -0.44
N THR A 160 -0.73 15.32 -1.45
CA THR A 160 -0.08 14.46 -2.43
C THR A 160 0.27 15.28 -3.69
N PRO A 161 1.41 15.01 -4.34
CA PRO A 161 1.71 15.64 -5.62
C PRO A 161 0.81 15.05 -6.72
N PRO A 162 0.58 15.76 -7.82
CA PRO A 162 -0.02 15.14 -9.00
C PRO A 162 0.97 14.16 -9.63
N PHE A 163 0.49 13.01 -10.09
CA PHE A 163 1.30 12.04 -10.84
C PHE A 163 0.44 11.21 -11.78
N ALA A 164 1.07 10.52 -12.72
CA ALA A 164 0.39 9.63 -13.65
C ALA A 164 1.10 8.28 -13.68
N LEU A 165 0.34 7.22 -13.91
CA LEU A 165 0.88 5.90 -14.19
C LEU A 165 0.99 5.71 -15.72
N ALA A 166 1.96 4.92 -16.17
CA ALA A 166 2.09 4.61 -17.61
C ALA A 166 0.88 3.86 -18.19
N THR A 167 0.06 3.24 -17.33
CA THR A 167 -1.20 2.58 -17.65
C THR A 167 -2.35 3.57 -17.92
N GLY A 168 -2.16 4.87 -17.67
CA GLY A 168 -3.06 5.96 -18.06
C GLY A 168 -3.81 6.62 -16.92
N GLU A 169 -3.83 6.04 -15.72
CA GLU A 169 -4.42 6.64 -14.52
C GLU A 169 -3.67 7.94 -14.15
N ARG A 170 -4.43 8.99 -13.84
CA ARG A 170 -3.89 10.32 -13.51
C ARG A 170 -4.43 10.78 -12.17
N PHE A 171 -3.56 10.82 -11.18
CA PHE A 171 -3.89 11.28 -9.83
C PHE A 171 -3.64 12.80 -9.76
N PRO A 172 -4.67 13.63 -9.56
CA PRO A 172 -4.47 15.04 -9.31
C PRO A 172 -3.83 15.25 -7.93
N ALA A 173 -3.29 16.45 -7.70
CA ALA A 173 -2.88 16.84 -6.35
C ALA A 173 -4.10 16.78 -5.42
N LEU A 174 -3.95 16.16 -4.25
CA LEU A 174 -5.04 16.01 -3.28
C LEU A 174 -4.64 16.58 -1.92
N ASP A 175 -5.51 17.43 -1.36
CA ASP A 175 -5.47 17.85 0.04
C ASP A 175 -6.10 16.76 0.90
N LEU A 176 -5.33 16.20 1.83
CA LEU A 176 -5.73 15.05 2.62
C LEU A 176 -6.53 15.48 3.85
N ALA A 177 -7.72 14.90 3.99
CA ALA A 177 -8.58 14.96 5.17
C ALA A 177 -8.68 13.56 5.80
N PRO A 178 -7.67 13.09 6.54
CA PRO A 178 -7.50 11.68 6.86
C PRO A 178 -8.57 11.10 7.79
N ALA A 179 -9.19 11.93 8.63
CA ALA A 179 -10.20 11.45 9.58
C ALA A 179 -11.61 11.33 8.96
N GLU A 180 -11.99 12.20 8.02
CA GLU A 180 -13.38 12.32 7.56
C GLU A 180 -13.91 11.02 6.94
N PRO A 181 -13.17 10.37 6.00
CA PRO A 181 -13.70 9.19 5.34
C PRO A 181 -13.88 7.99 6.28
N PHE A 182 -13.12 7.98 7.38
CA PHE A 182 -12.98 6.87 8.32
C PHE A 182 -13.78 7.07 9.62
N ARG A 183 -14.57 8.15 9.73
CA ARG A 183 -15.53 8.31 10.81
C ARG A 183 -16.55 7.17 10.79
N PRO A 184 -17.19 6.81 11.92
CA PRO A 184 -18.18 5.74 11.96
C PRO A 184 -19.31 5.89 10.93
N ASP A 185 -19.70 7.13 10.64
CA ASP A 185 -20.71 7.50 9.65
C ASP A 185 -20.11 7.84 8.29
N GLY A 186 -18.79 7.77 8.10
CA GLY A 186 -18.08 8.10 6.86
C GLY A 186 -18.26 7.08 5.74
N PRO A 187 -17.77 7.39 4.53
CA PRO A 187 -17.81 6.49 3.37
C PRO A 187 -17.06 5.17 3.58
N TRP A 188 -15.94 5.15 4.30
CA TRP A 188 -15.11 3.93 4.42
C TRP A 188 -15.82 2.79 5.17
N PRO A 189 -16.38 2.98 6.39
CA PRO A 189 -17.10 1.90 7.06
C PRO A 189 -18.31 1.41 6.27
N ARG A 190 -19.04 2.30 5.57
CA ARG A 190 -20.18 1.93 4.71
C ARG A 190 -19.74 1.04 3.55
N LEU A 191 -18.64 1.42 2.88
CA LEU A 191 -18.03 0.66 1.81
C LEU A 191 -17.65 -0.76 2.29
N VAL A 192 -16.93 -0.87 3.41
CA VAL A 192 -16.52 -2.17 3.93
C VAL A 192 -17.71 -3.01 4.38
N ALA A 193 -18.72 -2.40 5.01
CA ALA A 193 -19.94 -3.09 5.40
C ALA A 193 -20.67 -3.69 4.18
N ALA A 194 -20.72 -2.96 3.05
CA ALA A 194 -21.31 -3.47 1.82
C ALA A 194 -20.53 -4.68 1.26
N LEU A 195 -19.20 -4.62 1.22
CA LEU A 195 -18.36 -5.75 0.78
C LEU A 195 -18.53 -6.99 1.66
N LEU A 196 -18.67 -6.80 2.97
CA LEU A 196 -18.91 -7.89 3.93
C LEU A 196 -20.31 -8.49 3.83
N ALA A 197 -21.30 -7.70 3.41
CA ALA A 197 -22.68 -8.14 3.24
C ALA A 197 -22.94 -8.77 1.86
N ASP A 198 -22.06 -8.54 0.87
CA ASP A 198 -22.16 -9.11 -0.46
C ASP A 198 -22.05 -10.65 -0.41
N PRO A 199 -23.06 -11.41 -0.87
CA PRO A 199 -23.05 -12.88 -0.82
C PRO A 199 -21.96 -13.55 -1.67
N GLY A 200 -21.46 -12.88 -2.70
CA GLY A 200 -20.36 -13.33 -3.57
C GLY A 200 -18.98 -12.98 -3.01
N LEU A 201 -18.89 -12.07 -2.05
CA LEU A 201 -17.68 -11.73 -1.32
C LEU A 201 -17.76 -12.27 0.12
N GLY A 202 -18.41 -11.55 1.02
CA GLY A 202 -18.40 -11.85 2.44
C GLY A 202 -16.98 -11.83 3.02
N PRO A 203 -16.83 -12.12 4.33
CA PRO A 203 -15.56 -11.99 5.02
C PRO A 203 -14.48 -12.93 4.47
N PHE A 204 -14.84 -14.16 4.09
CA PHE A 204 -13.86 -15.17 3.67
C PHE A 204 -13.31 -14.92 2.27
N ARG A 205 -14.17 -14.56 1.30
CA ARG A 205 -13.66 -14.21 -0.03
C ARG A 205 -12.85 -12.93 0.05
N LEU A 206 -13.30 -11.94 0.82
CA LEU A 206 -12.61 -10.66 0.94
C LEU A 206 -11.20 -10.85 1.52
N ALA A 207 -11.07 -11.63 2.59
CA ALA A 207 -9.77 -11.99 3.16
C ALA A 207 -8.90 -12.80 2.18
N HIS A 208 -9.50 -13.70 1.39
CA HIS A 208 -8.77 -14.42 0.35
C HIS A 208 -8.21 -13.48 -0.73
N LEU A 209 -9.02 -12.53 -1.23
CA LEU A 209 -8.59 -11.55 -2.22
C LEU A 209 -7.49 -10.62 -1.65
N GLU A 210 -7.59 -10.22 -0.37
CA GLU A 210 -6.55 -9.44 0.32
C GLU A 210 -5.23 -10.21 0.35
N ALA A 211 -5.28 -11.51 0.69
CA ALA A 211 -4.10 -12.36 0.72
C ALA A 211 -3.44 -12.50 -0.67
N LEU A 212 -4.23 -12.47 -1.75
CA LEU A 212 -3.69 -12.49 -3.12
C LEU A 212 -2.92 -11.21 -3.46
N VAL A 213 -3.48 -10.04 -3.14
CA VAL A 213 -2.80 -8.74 -3.33
C VAL A 213 -1.52 -8.71 -2.51
N ARG A 214 -1.57 -9.12 -1.24
CA ARG A 214 -0.40 -9.19 -0.36
C ARG A 214 0.68 -10.15 -0.89
N THR A 215 0.27 -11.31 -1.38
CA THR A 215 1.20 -12.28 -1.96
C THR A 215 1.84 -11.75 -3.24
N ALA A 216 1.08 -11.04 -4.08
CA ALA A 216 1.59 -10.40 -5.29
C ALA A 216 2.65 -9.34 -4.95
N ASP A 217 2.38 -8.47 -3.97
CA ASP A 217 3.34 -7.46 -3.48
C ASP A 217 4.62 -8.12 -2.95
N TRP A 218 4.52 -9.21 -2.19
CA TRP A 218 5.70 -9.97 -1.74
C TRP A 218 6.51 -10.58 -2.88
N ARG A 219 5.86 -11.16 -3.89
CA ARG A 219 6.56 -11.73 -5.04
C ARG A 219 7.25 -10.66 -5.89
N SER A 220 6.55 -9.56 -6.17
CA SER A 220 7.12 -8.39 -6.84
C SER A 220 8.32 -7.86 -6.06
N SER A 221 8.15 -7.74 -4.75
CA SER A 221 9.19 -7.32 -3.84
C SER A 221 10.46 -8.16 -3.91
N ALA A 222 10.31 -9.49 -3.96
CA ALA A 222 11.40 -10.45 -3.99
C ALA A 222 12.22 -10.40 -5.29
N ARG A 223 11.67 -9.84 -6.40
CA ARG A 223 12.40 -9.65 -7.67
C ARG A 223 13.64 -8.78 -7.51
N HIS A 224 13.68 -7.94 -6.47
CA HIS A 224 14.74 -6.96 -6.22
C HIS A 224 15.54 -7.25 -4.95
N ASP A 225 15.23 -8.34 -4.27
CA ASP A 225 15.95 -8.74 -3.06
C ASP A 225 17.26 -9.45 -3.46
N GLY A 226 18.34 -9.09 -2.77
CA GLY A 226 19.65 -9.72 -2.92
C GLY A 226 20.26 -10.06 -1.56
N PRO A 227 21.44 -10.70 -1.53
CA PRO A 227 22.15 -11.01 -0.30
C PRO A 227 22.37 -9.74 0.53
N ASN A 228 22.05 -9.80 1.83
CA ASN A 228 22.35 -8.71 2.74
C ASN A 228 23.82 -8.81 3.18
N PRO A 229 24.69 -7.84 2.84
CA PRO A 229 26.11 -7.88 3.18
C PRO A 229 26.41 -7.92 4.68
N GLN A 230 25.42 -7.63 5.54
CA GLN A 230 25.53 -7.67 7.01
C GLN A 230 24.85 -8.87 7.67
N ALA A 231 24.22 -9.75 6.90
CA ALA A 231 23.81 -11.02 7.47
C ALA A 231 25.06 -11.76 7.95
N PRO A 232 25.05 -12.36 9.16
CA PRO A 232 26.18 -13.14 9.61
C PRO A 232 26.51 -14.19 8.54
N GLN A 233 27.75 -14.16 8.03
CA GLN A 233 28.24 -15.22 7.16
C GLN A 233 28.44 -16.43 8.07
N GLY A 234 27.66 -17.49 7.81
CA GLY A 234 27.75 -18.75 8.55
C GLY A 234 29.06 -19.48 8.31
#